data_AF-A0A3G9IPX0-F1
#
_entry.id   AF-A0A3G9IPX0-F1
#
_cell.length_a   1.000
_cell.length_b   1.000
_cell.length_c   1.000
_cell.angle_alpha   90.00
_cell.angle_beta   90.00
_cell.angle_gamma   90.00
#
_symmetry.space_group_name_H-M   'P 1'
#
loop_
_entity.id
_entity.type
_entity.pdbx_description
1 polymer ?
#
loop_
_entity_poly.entity_id
_entity_poly.type
_entity_poly.pdbx_seq_one_letter_code
_entity_poly.pdbx_strand_id
1 'polypeptide(L)'
;MFDDALKAMPPAAEKSDSVAQQGMNFCNQVYAIERDLKEATPKKRHDVRQERSRPVLDAYLAWLKQQRGRTLPKSTTGKAIAYSLNQWDKLTLQHTTAGRRVWWIVIYYRSLFCQSNTSASPII
;
A
#
# COMPACT_ATOMS: atom_id res chain seq x y z
N MET A 1 -1.58 -9.28 -5.73
CA MET A 1 -1.67 -7.87 -5.29
C MET A 1 -3.13 -7.42 -5.37
N PHE A 2 -3.49 -6.21 -4.91
CA PHE A 2 -4.87 -5.73 -4.98
C PHE A 2 -5.34 -5.48 -6.42
N ASP A 3 -4.44 -5.07 -7.32
CA ASP A 3 -4.73 -5.00 -8.77
C ASP A 3 -5.05 -6.38 -9.37
N ASP A 4 -4.32 -7.43 -8.98
CA ASP A 4 -4.61 -8.80 -9.42
C ASP A 4 -5.98 -9.27 -8.91
N ALA A 5 -6.35 -8.87 -7.68
CA ALA A 5 -7.67 -9.14 -7.13
C ALA A 5 -8.77 -8.44 -7.94
N LEU A 6 -8.57 -7.18 -8.32
CA LEU A 6 -9.50 -6.43 -9.18
C LEU A 6 -9.61 -7.01 -10.59
N LYS A 7 -8.49 -7.49 -11.17
CA LYS A 7 -8.46 -8.16 -12.49
C LYS A 7 -9.17 -9.52 -12.47
N ALA A 8 -9.14 -10.22 -11.34
CA ALA A 8 -9.77 -11.52 -11.17
C ALA A 8 -11.28 -11.46 -10.88
N MET A 9 -11.86 -10.27 -10.71
CA MET A 9 -13.30 -10.13 -10.48
C MET A 9 -14.11 -10.39 -11.77
N PRO A 10 -15.32 -10.98 -11.66
CA PRO A 10 -16.23 -11.11 -12.80
C PRO A 10 -16.52 -9.75 -13.46
N PRO A 11 -16.71 -9.69 -14.79
CA PRO A 11 -17.02 -8.43 -15.49
C PRO A 11 -18.27 -7.72 -14.97
N ALA A 12 -19.26 -8.49 -14.51
CA ALA A 12 -20.53 -8.01 -13.98
C ALA A 12 -20.49 -7.66 -12.48
N ALA A 13 -19.36 -7.85 -11.80
CA ALA A 13 -19.25 -7.53 -10.38
C ALA A 13 -18.93 -6.04 -10.19
N GLU A 14 -19.68 -5.38 -9.32
CA GLU A 14 -19.41 -4.00 -8.91
C GLU A 14 -18.05 -3.89 -8.22
N LYS A 15 -17.15 -3.10 -8.81
CA LYS A 15 -15.76 -2.96 -8.35
C LYS A 15 -15.58 -1.84 -7.34
N SER A 16 -16.38 -0.78 -7.43
CA SER A 16 -16.23 0.49 -6.69
C SER A 16 -16.09 0.31 -5.17
N ASP A 17 -16.87 -0.61 -4.58
CA ASP A 17 -16.86 -0.87 -3.13
C ASP A 17 -16.28 -2.24 -2.75
N SER A 18 -15.70 -2.96 -3.70
CA SER A 18 -15.07 -4.25 -3.42
C SER A 18 -13.93 -4.12 -2.39
N VAL A 19 -13.71 -5.15 -1.59
CA VAL A 19 -12.57 -5.19 -0.65
C VAL A 19 -11.24 -4.96 -1.39
N ALA A 20 -11.14 -5.45 -2.62
CA ALA A 20 -9.97 -5.24 -3.44
C ALA A 20 -9.75 -3.76 -3.81
N GLN A 21 -10.84 -3.05 -4.16
CA GLN A 21 -10.79 -1.63 -4.48
C GLN A 21 -10.52 -0.76 -3.25
N GLN A 22 -11.09 -1.10 -2.10
CA GLN A 22 -10.79 -0.42 -0.84
C GLN A 22 -9.30 -0.51 -0.50
N GLY A 23 -8.69 -1.70 -0.62
CA GLY A 23 -7.24 -1.88 -0.44
C GLY A 23 -6.42 -1.06 -1.45
N MET A 24 -6.85 -1.02 -2.71
CA MET A 24 -6.23 -0.17 -3.74
C MET A 24 -6.32 1.33 -3.40
N ASN A 25 -7.43 1.79 -2.82
CA ASN A 25 -7.63 3.19 -2.46
C ASN A 25 -6.63 3.65 -1.39
N PHE A 26 -6.35 2.83 -0.37
CA PHE A 26 -5.29 3.14 0.62
C PHE A 26 -3.93 3.32 -0.05
N CYS A 27 -3.56 2.42 -0.97
CA CYS A 27 -2.32 2.56 -1.72
C CYS A 27 -2.28 3.82 -2.57
N ASN A 28 -3.38 4.16 -3.25
CA ASN A 28 -3.47 5.37 -4.06
C ASN A 28 -3.31 6.64 -3.21
N GLN A 29 -3.88 6.67 -2.00
CA GLN A 29 -3.73 7.81 -1.08
C GLN A 29 -2.27 8.02 -0.66
N VAL A 30 -1.59 6.95 -0.24
CA VAL A 30 -0.16 7.03 0.14
C VAL A 30 0.69 7.45 -1.08
N TYR A 31 0.40 6.91 -2.26
CA TYR A 31 1.12 7.26 -3.48
C TYR A 31 0.90 8.71 -3.92
N ALA A 32 -0.31 9.24 -3.76
CA ALA A 32 -0.59 10.65 -4.04
C ALA A 32 0.28 11.56 -3.16
N ILE A 33 0.40 11.25 -1.87
CA ILE A 33 1.27 11.98 -0.94
C ILE A 33 2.74 11.89 -1.39
N GLU A 34 3.22 10.71 -1.79
CA GLU A 34 4.60 10.56 -2.26
C GLU A 34 4.89 11.30 -3.56
N ARG A 35 3.93 11.39 -4.48
CA ARG A 35 4.07 12.19 -5.70
C ARG A 35 4.26 13.68 -5.38
N ASP A 36 3.52 14.20 -4.40
CA ASP A 36 3.67 15.60 -3.95
C ASP A 36 5.06 15.86 -3.34
N LEU A 37 5.73 14.81 -2.86
CA LEU A 37 7.03 14.88 -2.19
C LEU A 37 8.23 14.54 -3.09
N LYS A 38 8.00 14.34 -4.40
CA LYS A 38 9.03 13.94 -5.38
C LYS A 38 10.26 14.84 -5.29
N GLU A 39 10.04 16.15 -5.35
CA GLU A 39 11.09 17.19 -5.33
C GLU A 39 11.35 17.78 -3.93
N ALA A 40 10.71 17.25 -2.89
CA ALA A 40 10.87 17.77 -1.53
C ALA A 40 12.23 17.38 -0.94
N THR A 41 12.81 18.29 -0.13
CA THR A 41 14.03 18.00 0.62
C THR A 41 13.82 16.82 1.58
N PRO A 42 14.88 16.07 1.95
CA PRO A 42 14.74 14.93 2.85
C PRO A 42 14.04 15.26 4.18
N LYS A 43 14.30 16.44 4.75
CA LYS A 43 13.65 16.92 5.97
C LYS A 43 12.16 17.18 5.73
N LYS A 44 11.79 17.96 4.72
CA LYS A 44 10.38 18.24 4.41
C LYS A 44 9.61 16.96 4.09
N ARG A 45 10.23 16.05 3.35
CA ARG A 45 9.67 14.74 3.04
C ARG A 45 9.40 13.94 4.32
N HIS A 46 10.34 13.89 5.25
CA HIS A 46 10.15 13.24 6.55
C HIS A 46 8.96 13.84 7.31
N ASP A 47 8.91 15.17 7.44
CA ASP A 47 7.89 15.84 8.24
C ASP A 47 6.49 15.62 7.66
N VAL A 48 6.33 15.80 6.34
CA VAL A 48 5.05 15.59 5.66
C VAL A 48 4.59 14.13 5.72
N ARG A 49 5.51 13.18 5.73
CA ARG A 49 5.17 11.76 5.88
C ARG A 49 4.61 11.42 7.25
N GLN A 50 5.18 12.00 8.31
CA GLN A 50 4.64 11.84 9.65
C GLN A 50 3.25 12.47 9.76
N GLU A 51 3.03 13.60 9.09
CA GLU A 51 1.77 14.32 9.14
C GLU A 51 0.67 13.69 8.27
N ARG A 52 0.98 13.33 7.01
CA ARG A 52 -0.01 12.95 6.01
C ARG A 52 -0.08 11.45 5.77
N SER A 53 1.05 10.77 5.55
CA SER A 53 1.00 9.35 5.15
C SER A 53 1.06 8.37 6.32
N ARG A 54 1.57 8.75 7.50
CA ARG A 54 1.46 7.96 8.73
C ARG A 54 0.00 7.64 9.13
N PRO A 55 -0.94 8.61 9.23
CA PRO A 55 -2.31 8.30 9.60
C PRO A 55 -3.02 7.39 8.57
N VAL A 56 -2.72 7.56 7.27
CA VAL A 56 -3.26 6.69 6.20
C VAL A 56 -2.75 5.25 6.37
N LEU A 57 -1.46 5.10 6.66
CA LEU A 57 -0.82 3.81 6.91
C LEU A 57 -1.40 3.13 8.16
N ASP A 58 -1.56 3.86 9.26
CA ASP A 58 -2.13 3.31 10.49
C ASP A 58 -3.60 2.85 10.28
N ALA A 59 -4.40 3.64 9.56
CA ALA A 59 -5.75 3.26 9.15
C ALA A 59 -5.76 2.02 8.23
N TYR A 60 -4.82 1.96 7.29
CA TYR A 60 -4.69 0.83 6.39
C TYR A 60 -4.33 -0.47 7.12
N LEU A 61 -3.40 -0.41 8.08
CA LEU A 61 -3.06 -1.57 8.91
C LEU A 61 -4.26 -2.08 9.71
N ALA A 62 -5.01 -1.16 10.33
CA ALA A 62 -6.21 -1.51 11.07
C ALA A 62 -7.24 -2.19 10.15
N TRP A 63 -7.45 -1.64 8.95
CA TRP A 63 -8.32 -2.22 7.93
C TRP A 63 -7.84 -3.60 7.46
N LEU A 64 -6.55 -3.79 7.18
CA LEU A 64 -5.98 -5.09 6.79
C LEU A 64 -6.22 -6.17 7.85
N LYS A 65 -6.01 -5.83 9.13
CA LYS A 65 -6.26 -6.75 10.25
C LYS A 65 -7.74 -7.14 10.34
N GLN A 66 -8.64 -6.17 10.14
CA GLN A 66 -10.09 -6.43 10.10
C GLN A 66 -10.48 -7.33 8.92
N GLN A 67 -9.99 -7.05 7.72
CA GLN A 67 -10.34 -7.82 6.52
C GLN A 67 -9.76 -9.22 6.52
N ARG A 68 -8.58 -9.44 7.13
CA ARG A 68 -7.98 -10.78 7.26
C ARG A 68 -8.94 -11.81 7.86
N GLY A 69 -9.76 -11.41 8.84
CA GLY A 69 -10.76 -12.29 9.45
C GLY A 69 -12.05 -12.47 8.62
N ARG A 70 -12.28 -11.63 7.61
CA ARG A 70 -13.51 -11.58 6.81
C ARG A 70 -13.32 -12.09 5.38
N THR A 71 -12.08 -12.21 4.92
CA THR A 71 -11.75 -12.67 3.56
C THR A 71 -11.22 -14.09 3.56
N LEU A 72 -11.63 -14.88 2.55
CA LEU A 72 -11.09 -16.23 2.35
C LEU A 72 -9.57 -16.17 2.07
N PRO A 73 -8.71 -16.81 2.89
CA PRO A 73 -7.25 -16.64 2.77
C PRO A 73 -6.68 -17.03 1.40
N LYS A 74 -7.25 -18.03 0.74
CA LYS A 74 -6.78 -18.54 -0.56
C LYS A 74 -7.30 -17.73 -1.77
N SER A 75 -8.25 -16.81 -1.56
CA SER A 75 -8.74 -15.92 -2.62
C SER A 75 -7.64 -14.95 -3.07
N THR A 76 -7.78 -14.35 -4.25
CA THR A 76 -6.86 -13.31 -4.75
C THR A 76 -6.79 -12.12 -3.80
N THR A 77 -7.93 -11.68 -3.25
CA THR A 77 -8.00 -10.64 -2.22
C THR A 77 -7.35 -11.06 -0.90
N GLY A 78 -7.60 -12.29 -0.42
CA GLY A 78 -6.99 -12.82 0.79
C GLY A 78 -5.46 -12.89 0.69
N LYS A 79 -4.94 -13.29 -0.48
CA LYS A 79 -3.50 -13.27 -0.79
C LYS A 79 -2.94 -11.85 -0.80
N ALA A 80 -3.68 -10.86 -1.33
CA ALA A 80 -3.27 -9.46 -1.31
C ALA A 80 -3.16 -8.94 0.14
N ILE A 81 -4.18 -9.17 0.98
CA ILE A 81 -4.18 -8.78 2.39
C ILE A 81 -3.02 -9.43 3.15
N ALA A 82 -2.84 -10.74 3.00
CA ALA A 82 -1.77 -11.48 3.67
C ALA A 82 -0.39 -10.95 3.26
N TYR A 83 -0.19 -10.66 1.98
CA TYR A 83 1.05 -10.06 1.51
C TYR A 83 1.28 -8.67 2.12
N SER A 84 0.29 -7.77 2.10
CA SER A 84 0.44 -6.43 2.67
C SER A 84 0.79 -6.47 4.16
N LEU A 85 0.20 -7.38 4.92
CA LEU A 85 0.54 -7.60 6.33
C LEU A 85 1.98 -8.14 6.50
N ASN A 86 2.41 -9.09 5.68
CA ASN A 86 3.78 -9.62 5.73
C ASN A 86 4.85 -8.57 5.37
N GLN A 87 4.51 -7.59 4.53
CA GLN A 87 5.41 -6.45 4.26
C GLN A 87 5.41 -5.44 5.41
N TRP A 88 4.32 -5.35 6.17
CA TRP A 88 4.20 -4.42 7.30
C TRP A 88 5.27 -4.68 8.37
N ASP A 89 5.50 -5.94 8.72
CA ASP A 89 6.51 -6.30 9.74
C ASP A 89 7.92 -5.87 9.32
N LYS A 90 8.21 -5.96 8.01
CA LYS A 90 9.48 -5.50 7.43
C LYS A 90 9.62 -3.99 7.42
N LEU A 91 8.50 -3.26 7.33
CA LEU A 91 8.47 -1.81 7.48
C LEU A 91 8.69 -1.41 8.93
N THR A 92 8.00 -2.05 9.89
CA THR A 92 8.04 -1.68 11.32
C THR A 92 9.39 -1.93 11.98
N LEU A 93 10.12 -2.99 11.58
CA LEU A 93 11.47 -3.29 12.09
C LEU A 93 12.51 -2.20 11.80
N GLN A 94 12.20 -1.23 10.94
CA GLN A 94 13.13 -0.19 10.50
C GLN A 94 12.87 1.18 11.14
N HIS A 95 11.87 1.32 12.02
CA HIS A 95 11.54 2.57 12.72
C HIS A 95 12.48 2.88 13.91
N THR A 96 13.26 1.92 14.38
CA THR A 96 14.17 2.06 15.53
C THR A 96 15.56 2.57 15.14
N THR A 97 15.91 2.58 13.84
CA THR A 97 17.21 3.07 13.37
C THR A 97 17.04 4.22 12.38
N ALA A 98 16.96 5.43 12.92
CA ALA A 98 17.17 6.71 12.22
C ALA A 98 16.53 6.83 10.83
N GLY A 99 15.20 6.97 10.76
CA GLY A 99 14.41 7.75 9.77
C GLY A 99 14.62 7.54 8.26
N ARG A 100 15.56 6.68 7.84
CA ARG A 100 16.06 6.61 6.46
C ARG A 100 15.53 5.43 5.68
N ARG A 101 14.91 4.43 6.31
CA ARG A 101 14.72 3.11 5.69
C ARG A 101 13.26 2.70 5.46
N VAL A 102 12.34 3.09 6.34
CA VAL A 102 10.89 2.77 6.25
C VAL A 102 10.24 3.29 4.97
N TRP A 103 10.59 4.50 4.55
CA TRP A 103 9.88 5.20 3.48
C TRP A 103 10.49 5.05 2.09
N TRP A 104 11.62 4.34 1.97
CA TRP A 104 12.19 3.99 0.67
C TRP A 104 11.36 2.94 -0.07
N ILE A 105 10.63 2.09 0.67
CA ILE A 105 9.71 1.08 0.10
C ILE A 105 8.51 1.74 -0.56
N VAL A 106 8.07 2.91 -0.07
CA VAL A 106 6.96 3.68 -0.66
C VAL A 106 7.41 4.47 -1.90
N ILE A 107 8.66 4.97 -1.93
CA ILE A 107 9.21 5.70 -3.10
C ILE A 107 9.57 4.75 -4.26
N TYR A 108 10.22 3.62 -3.99
CA TYR A 108 10.94 2.90 -5.05
C TYR A 108 10.17 1.71 -5.64
N TYR A 109 9.09 1.25 -5.01
CA TYR A 109 8.37 0.08 -5.48
C TYR A 109 6.86 0.29 -5.47
N ARG A 110 6.36 0.82 -6.60
CA ARG A 110 4.98 0.62 -7.09
C ARG A 110 4.51 -0.83 -6.93
N SER A 111 5.44 -1.78 -6.95
CA SER A 111 5.22 -3.23 -6.98
C SER A 111 5.13 -3.95 -5.63
N LEU A 112 5.52 -3.32 -4.51
CA LEU A 112 5.64 -4.03 -3.22
C LEU A 112 4.43 -3.91 -2.30
N PHE A 113 3.40 -3.15 -2.67
CA PHE A 113 2.20 -3.02 -1.84
C PHE A 113 0.89 -3.28 -2.58
N CYS A 114 0.78 -2.92 -3.87
CA CYS A 114 -0.53 -2.89 -4.52
C CYS A 114 -0.61 -3.31 -5.99
N GLN A 115 0.50 -3.36 -6.73
CA GLN A 115 0.47 -3.69 -8.16
C GLN A 115 1.41 -4.86 -8.48
N SER A 116 1.00 -5.81 -9.32
CA SER A 116 1.93 -6.81 -9.83
C SER A 116 3.07 -6.14 -10.61
N ASN A 117 4.27 -6.71 -10.50
CA ASN A 117 5.53 -6.16 -11.02
C ASN A 117 5.59 -5.99 -12.56
N THR A 118 4.48 -6.28 -13.26
CA THR A 118 4.34 -6.28 -14.72
C THR A 118 3.85 -4.96 -15.30
N SER A 119 3.46 -3.98 -14.48
CA SER A 119 2.94 -2.70 -14.98
C SER A 119 3.84 -1.50 -14.70
N ALA A 120 5.04 -1.72 -14.14
CA ALA A 120 5.98 -0.66 -13.79
C ALA A 120 6.46 0.07 -15.05
N SER A 121 5.69 1.08 -15.50
CA SER A 121 6.24 2.11 -16.36
C SER A 121 7.37 2.78 -15.57
N PRO A 122 8.59 2.83 -16.12
CA PRO A 122 9.66 3.58 -15.49
C PRO A 122 9.20 5.04 -15.40
N ILE A 123 9.24 5.59 -14.19
CA ILE A 123 9.10 7.02 -14.01
C ILE A 123 10.40 7.61 -14.55
N ILE A 124 10.33 8.12 -15.78
CA ILE A 124 11.34 9.02 -16.36
C ILE A 124 11.27 10.35 -15.58
#